data_AF-A0A2V4NDC8-F1
#
_entry.id   AF-A0A2V4NDC8-F1
#
_cell.length_a   1.000
_cell.length_b   1.000
_cell.length_c   1.000
_cell.angle_alpha   90.00
_cell.angle_beta   90.00
_cell.angle_gamma   90.00
#
_symmetry.space_group_name_H-M   'P 1'
#
loop_
_entity.id
_entity.type
_entity.pdbx_description
1 polymer ?
#
loop_
_entity_poly.entity_id
_entity_poly.type
_entity_poly.pdbx_seq_one_letter_code
_entity_poly.pdbx_strand_id
1 'polypeptide(L)'
;MAAAVSNIDPLDIRAGEHGTLRVFDVNLPDAMAANLAGSPAERESALGVPITDTNRTEMFDVASLGDLGLWQYLSEGLGIDRDDVNAHREPLGNIAGYVLLLRAGAVTGPARLAPIDGLRLVALLHEERPQLSFEKIYSSSSEGILAPGQEQNGTAAPLPDLRPLRRWLGLITLGGLVLAGVVWSLL
;
A
#
# COMPACT_ATOMS: atom_id res chain seq x y z
N MET A 1 10.59 -15.82 -25.82
CA MET A 1 9.11 -15.76 -25.93
C MET A 1 8.67 -14.54 -25.15
N ALA A 2 8.33 -13.45 -25.84
CA ALA A 2 7.74 -12.28 -25.19
C ALA A 2 6.33 -12.67 -24.71
N ALA A 3 6.09 -12.60 -23.41
CA ALA A 3 4.74 -12.74 -22.88
C ALA A 3 3.87 -11.70 -23.59
N ALA A 4 2.76 -12.14 -24.17
CA ALA A 4 1.78 -11.25 -24.75
C ALA A 4 1.36 -10.25 -23.66
N VAL A 5 1.73 -8.98 -23.85
CA VAL A 5 1.23 -7.88 -23.04
C VAL A 5 -0.25 -7.79 -23.37
N SER A 6 -1.08 -8.46 -22.58
CA SER A 6 -2.52 -8.24 -22.61
C SER A 6 -2.72 -6.74 -22.44
N ASN A 7 -3.24 -6.08 -23.47
CA ASN A 7 -3.53 -4.65 -23.45
C ASN A 7 -4.69 -4.43 -22.47
N ILE A 8 -4.35 -4.26 -21.20
CA ILE A 8 -5.30 -4.07 -20.10
C ILE A 8 -5.63 -2.59 -20.09
N ASP A 9 -6.93 -2.26 -20.11
CA ASP A 9 -7.39 -0.88 -19.91
C ASP A 9 -6.91 -0.42 -18.52
N PRO A 10 -6.13 0.65 -18.41
CA PRO A 10 -5.58 1.08 -17.12
C PRO A 10 -6.66 1.60 -16.16
N LEU A 11 -7.91 1.81 -16.60
CA LEU A 11 -9.04 2.08 -15.71
C LEU A 11 -9.71 0.81 -15.15
N ASP A 12 -9.35 -0.37 -15.65
CA ASP A 12 -9.81 -1.64 -15.09
C ASP A 12 -8.90 -2.08 -13.95
N ILE A 13 -9.49 -2.44 -12.82
CA ILE A 13 -8.82 -2.99 -11.63
C ILE A 13 -9.09 -4.49 -11.59
N ARG A 14 -8.01 -5.28 -11.65
CA ARG A 14 -8.11 -6.74 -11.60
C ARG A 14 -8.29 -7.26 -10.17
N ALA A 15 -8.94 -8.41 -10.05
CA ALA A 15 -8.93 -9.17 -8.80
C ALA A 15 -7.47 -9.57 -8.47
N GLY A 16 -7.02 -9.30 -7.24
CA GLY A 16 -5.65 -9.60 -6.82
C GLY A 16 -4.57 -8.77 -7.54
N GLU A 17 -4.92 -7.58 -8.05
CA GLU A 17 -3.91 -6.66 -8.58
C GLU A 17 -2.99 -6.16 -7.45
N HIS A 18 -1.67 -6.18 -7.70
CA HIS A 18 -0.65 -5.78 -6.73
C HIS A 18 0.46 -4.98 -7.42
N GLY A 19 1.12 -4.12 -6.66
CA GLY A 19 2.30 -3.36 -7.10
C GLY A 19 2.05 -2.48 -8.33
N THR A 20 0.84 -1.94 -8.44
CA THR A 20 0.46 -0.96 -9.46
C THR A 20 0.10 0.36 -8.78
N LEU A 21 0.38 1.46 -9.47
CA LEU A 21 0.03 2.81 -9.08
C LEU A 21 -0.62 3.52 -10.26
N ARG A 22 -1.85 3.99 -10.09
CA ARG A 22 -2.51 4.87 -11.05
C ARG A 22 -2.28 6.31 -10.62
N VAL A 23 -1.75 7.12 -11.52
CA VAL A 23 -1.48 8.55 -11.31
C VAL A 23 -2.50 9.35 -12.09
N PHE A 24 -3.26 10.19 -11.39
CA PHE A 24 -4.24 11.10 -11.98
C PHE A 24 -3.79 12.55 -11.83
N ASP A 25 -3.86 13.30 -12.93
CA ASP A 25 -3.82 14.76 -12.91
C ASP A 25 -5.20 15.27 -12.50
N VAL A 26 -5.24 16.17 -11.51
CA VAL A 26 -6.47 16.75 -10.98
C VAL A 26 -6.62 18.16 -11.55
N ASN A 27 -7.15 18.25 -12.75
CA ASN A 27 -7.48 19.50 -13.42
C ASN A 27 -8.90 19.96 -13.07
N LEU A 28 -9.10 20.30 -11.80
CA LEU A 28 -10.37 20.79 -11.25
C LEU A 28 -10.17 22.20 -10.67
N PRO A 29 -11.24 23.00 -10.56
CA PRO A 29 -11.19 24.25 -9.80
C PRO A 29 -10.74 24.01 -8.34
N ASP A 30 -9.95 24.92 -7.78
CA ASP A 30 -9.33 24.78 -6.46
C ASP A 30 -10.29 24.36 -5.34
N ALA A 31 -11.50 24.92 -5.32
CA ALA A 31 -12.52 24.57 -4.33
C ALA A 31 -12.94 23.09 -4.42
N MET A 32 -13.06 22.55 -5.63
CA MET A 32 -13.38 21.13 -5.83
C MET A 32 -12.18 20.25 -5.51
N ALA A 33 -10.98 20.63 -5.96
CA ALA A 33 -9.74 19.90 -5.64
C ALA A 33 -9.51 19.82 -4.12
N ALA A 34 -9.75 20.90 -3.38
CA ALA A 34 -9.67 20.94 -1.93
C ALA A 34 -10.69 20.01 -1.25
N ASN A 35 -11.92 19.94 -1.76
CA ASN A 35 -12.93 19.01 -1.25
C ASN A 35 -12.51 17.55 -1.45
N LEU A 36 -11.98 17.19 -2.63
CA LEU A 36 -11.46 15.86 -2.90
C LEU A 36 -10.26 15.53 -1.99
N ALA A 37 -9.35 16.48 -1.77
CA ALA A 37 -8.20 16.28 -0.89
C ALA A 37 -8.62 16.04 0.58
N GLY A 38 -9.68 16.72 1.03
CA GLY A 38 -10.18 16.64 2.41
C GLY A 38 -11.14 15.49 2.72
N SER A 39 -11.70 14.84 1.70
CA SER A 39 -12.78 13.86 1.89
C SER A 39 -12.59 12.58 1.07
N PRO A 40 -12.43 11.41 1.72
CA PRO A 40 -12.45 10.13 1.01
C PRO A 40 -13.73 9.89 0.21
N ALA A 41 -14.90 10.27 0.73
CA ALA A 41 -16.19 10.07 0.04
C ALA A 41 -16.30 10.89 -1.25
N GLU A 42 -15.71 12.09 -1.28
CA GLU A 42 -15.64 12.89 -2.52
C GLU A 42 -14.71 12.22 -3.54
N ARG A 43 -13.61 11.61 -3.10
CA ARG A 43 -12.73 10.82 -3.99
C ARG A 43 -13.41 9.58 -4.55
N GLU A 44 -14.19 8.87 -3.75
CA GLU A 44 -14.98 7.72 -4.20
C GLU A 44 -15.96 8.12 -5.31
N SER A 45 -16.69 9.22 -5.07
CA SER A 45 -17.64 9.77 -6.03
C SER A 45 -16.94 10.22 -7.32
N ALA A 46 -15.75 10.84 -7.19
CA ALA A 46 -14.95 11.29 -8.31
C ALA A 46 -14.33 10.15 -9.14
N LEU A 47 -13.99 9.01 -8.50
CA LEU A 47 -13.44 7.82 -9.17
C LEU A 47 -14.52 6.85 -9.67
N GLY A 48 -15.77 7.03 -9.23
CA GLY A 48 -16.90 6.15 -9.53
C GLY A 48 -16.87 4.79 -8.82
N VAL A 49 -16.02 4.62 -7.81
CA VAL A 49 -15.85 3.37 -7.06
C VAL A 49 -15.61 3.61 -5.57
N PRO A 50 -16.03 2.69 -4.68
CA PRO A 50 -15.72 2.79 -3.26
C PRO A 50 -14.23 2.50 -2.98
N ILE A 51 -13.62 3.29 -2.10
CA ILE A 51 -12.24 3.14 -1.64
C ILE A 51 -12.28 2.30 -0.38
N THR A 52 -11.76 1.07 -0.47
CA THR A 52 -11.72 0.12 0.64
C THR A 52 -10.59 0.42 1.62
N ASP A 53 -9.49 1.03 1.15
CA ASP A 53 -8.35 1.42 1.98
C ASP A 53 -7.90 2.84 1.62
N THR A 54 -8.25 3.79 2.49
CA THR A 54 -7.95 5.21 2.30
C THR A 54 -6.47 5.52 2.44
N ASN A 55 -5.69 4.70 3.15
CA ASN A 55 -4.24 4.89 3.29
C ASN A 55 -3.49 4.58 1.99
N ARG A 56 -4.13 3.90 1.04
CA ARG A 56 -3.60 3.58 -0.28
C ARG A 56 -3.99 4.59 -1.34
N THR A 57 -4.59 5.70 -0.93
CA THR A 57 -4.97 6.79 -1.83
C THR A 57 -4.43 8.10 -1.29
N GLU A 58 -3.56 8.76 -2.05
CA GLU A 58 -2.91 10.01 -1.65
C GLU A 58 -3.26 11.13 -2.62
N MET A 59 -3.53 12.33 -2.11
CA MET A 59 -3.80 13.49 -2.93
C MET A 59 -3.10 14.71 -2.35
N PHE A 60 -2.32 15.41 -3.17
CA PHE A 60 -1.56 16.59 -2.75
C PHE A 60 -1.23 17.46 -3.96
N ASP A 61 -0.88 18.72 -3.70
CA ASP A 61 -0.36 19.63 -4.73
C ASP A 61 1.10 19.26 -5.03
N VAL A 62 1.45 19.04 -6.30
CA VAL A 62 2.84 18.74 -6.70
C VAL A 62 3.81 19.82 -6.22
N ALA A 63 3.39 21.08 -6.11
CA ALA A 63 4.22 22.16 -5.59
C ALA A 63 4.64 21.93 -4.12
N SER A 64 3.87 21.16 -3.35
CA SER A 64 4.22 20.86 -1.95
C SER A 64 5.42 19.92 -1.82
N LEU A 65 5.85 19.27 -2.90
CA LEU A 65 7.05 18.43 -2.91
C LEU A 65 8.35 19.24 -2.97
N GLY A 66 8.30 20.53 -3.33
CA GLY A 66 9.48 21.39 -3.44
C GLY A 66 10.59 20.77 -4.30
N ASP A 67 11.83 20.78 -3.80
CA ASP A 67 13.00 20.27 -4.52
C ASP A 67 12.99 18.76 -4.76
N LEU A 68 12.16 17.99 -4.05
CA LEU A 68 12.01 16.55 -4.30
C LEU A 68 11.37 16.32 -5.67
N GLY A 69 10.26 17.04 -5.93
CA GLY A 69 9.45 16.86 -7.13
C GLY A 69 8.77 15.48 -7.24
N LEU A 70 7.79 15.38 -8.13
CA LEU A 70 6.98 14.17 -8.28
C LEU A 70 7.80 12.95 -8.72
N TRP A 71 8.81 13.14 -9.56
CA TRP A 71 9.64 12.04 -10.07
C TRP A 71 10.36 11.29 -8.95
N GLN A 72 11.09 12.02 -8.08
CA GLN A 72 11.82 11.39 -6.96
C GLN A 72 10.87 10.82 -5.92
N TYR A 73 9.75 11.51 -5.67
CA TYR A 73 8.74 11.00 -4.75
C TYR A 73 8.17 9.65 -5.20
N LEU A 74 7.88 9.48 -6.50
CA LEU A 74 7.41 8.20 -7.03
C LEU A 74 8.49 7.11 -6.92
N SER A 75 9.71 7.37 -7.37
CA SER A 75 10.75 6.34 -7.39
C SER A 75 11.30 6.01 -6.01
N GLU A 76 11.61 7.02 -5.20
CA GLU A 76 12.31 6.83 -3.91
C GLU A 76 11.33 6.78 -2.73
N GLY A 77 10.24 7.55 -2.78
CA GLY A 77 9.23 7.57 -1.73
C GLY A 77 8.25 6.40 -1.80
N LEU A 78 7.83 6.02 -3.01
CA LEU A 78 6.84 4.96 -3.23
C LEU A 78 7.44 3.67 -3.82
N GLY A 79 8.75 3.64 -4.11
CA GLY A 79 9.42 2.44 -4.64
C GLY A 79 8.94 2.04 -6.04
N ILE A 80 8.49 3.01 -6.84
CA ILE A 80 8.11 2.78 -8.23
C ILE A 80 9.37 2.57 -9.08
N ASP A 81 9.30 1.60 -9.99
CA ASP A 81 10.38 1.28 -10.91
C ASP A 81 10.83 2.53 -11.70
N ARG A 82 12.12 2.87 -11.61
CA ARG A 82 12.67 4.09 -12.21
C ARG A 82 12.53 4.11 -13.73
N ASP A 83 12.61 2.96 -14.39
CA ASP A 83 12.44 2.89 -15.84
C ASP A 83 10.99 3.16 -16.24
N ASP A 84 10.03 2.68 -15.44
CA ASP A 84 8.61 2.97 -15.62
C ASP A 84 8.28 4.46 -15.39
N VAL A 85 8.84 5.09 -14.34
CA VAL A 85 8.71 6.54 -14.12
C VAL A 85 9.34 7.32 -15.29
N ASN A 86 10.53 6.91 -15.76
CA ASN A 86 11.22 7.55 -16.88
C ASN A 86 10.45 7.44 -18.20
N ALA A 87 9.81 6.30 -18.47
CA ALA A 87 8.95 6.12 -19.64
C ALA A 87 7.77 7.11 -19.66
N HIS A 88 7.32 7.57 -18.48
CA HIS A 88 6.23 8.52 -18.31
C HIS A 88 6.72 9.94 -17.93
N ARG A 89 8.00 10.26 -18.13
CA ARG A 89 8.59 11.54 -17.68
C ARG A 89 7.88 12.78 -18.21
N GLU A 90 7.54 12.80 -19.50
CA GLU A 90 6.83 13.93 -20.11
C GLU A 90 5.42 14.11 -19.53
N PRO A 91 4.52 13.10 -19.57
CA PRO A 91 3.17 13.29 -19.06
C PRO A 91 3.14 13.56 -17.55
N LEU A 92 4.02 12.95 -16.75
CA LEU A 92 4.17 13.25 -15.32
C LEU A 92 4.71 14.67 -15.06
N GLY A 93 5.65 15.14 -15.88
CA GLY A 93 6.22 16.49 -15.78
C GLY A 93 5.25 17.61 -16.14
N ASN A 94 4.15 17.29 -16.83
CA ASN A 94 3.10 18.25 -17.19
C ASN A 94 2.04 18.43 -16.09
N ILE A 95 2.12 17.69 -14.97
CA ILE A 95 1.22 17.86 -13.83
C ILE A 95 1.68 19.10 -13.03
N ALA A 96 0.87 20.16 -13.06
CA ALA A 96 1.22 21.46 -12.47
C ALA A 96 0.47 21.79 -11.16
N GLY A 97 -0.50 20.97 -10.75
CA GLY A 97 -1.31 21.20 -9.56
C GLY A 97 -1.48 19.93 -8.73
N TYR A 98 -2.72 19.63 -8.35
CA TYR A 98 -3.00 18.43 -7.56
C TYR A 98 -2.79 17.16 -8.36
N VAL A 99 -2.19 16.17 -7.69
CA VAL A 99 -2.07 14.80 -8.17
C VAL A 99 -2.85 13.87 -7.24
N LEU A 100 -3.53 12.89 -7.80
CA LEU A 100 -4.16 11.79 -7.06
C LEU A 100 -3.45 10.48 -7.40
N LEU A 101 -2.95 9.82 -6.37
CA LEU A 101 -2.24 8.56 -6.42
C LEU A 101 -3.14 7.46 -5.88
N LEU A 102 -3.48 6.48 -6.72
CA LEU A 102 -4.31 5.34 -6.35
C LEU A 102 -3.48 4.06 -6.44
N ARG A 103 -3.07 3.53 -5.29
CA ARG A 103 -2.26 2.30 -5.20
C ARG A 103 -3.12 1.03 -5.27
N ALA A 104 -2.52 -0.05 -5.74
CA ALA A 104 -3.11 -1.38 -5.72
C ALA A 104 -3.67 -1.72 -4.33
N GLY A 105 -4.92 -2.22 -4.30
CA GLY A 105 -5.62 -2.55 -3.06
C GLY A 105 -6.32 -1.37 -2.37
N ALA A 106 -6.27 -0.15 -2.91
CA ALA A 106 -7.14 0.94 -2.48
C ALA A 106 -8.61 0.66 -2.78
N VAL A 107 -8.88 -0.07 -3.86
CA VAL A 107 -10.21 -0.50 -4.31
C VAL A 107 -10.21 -2.02 -4.38
N THR A 108 -11.24 -2.65 -3.84
CA THR A 108 -11.43 -4.11 -3.97
C THR A 108 -11.83 -4.45 -5.40
N GLY A 109 -10.94 -5.12 -6.13
CA GLY A 109 -11.24 -5.62 -7.48
C GLY A 109 -12.11 -6.90 -7.47
N PRO A 110 -12.69 -7.28 -8.63
CA PRO A 110 -12.62 -6.58 -9.91
C PRO A 110 -13.53 -5.34 -9.93
N ALA A 111 -13.05 -4.24 -10.50
CA ALA A 111 -13.78 -2.98 -10.60
C ALA A 111 -13.34 -2.18 -11.83
N ARG A 112 -14.18 -1.24 -12.31
CA ARG A 112 -13.81 -0.29 -13.35
C ARG A 112 -13.95 1.12 -12.81
N LEU A 113 -12.88 1.89 -12.93
CA LEU A 113 -12.88 3.31 -12.58
C LEU A 113 -13.70 4.09 -13.62
N ALA A 114 -14.46 5.06 -13.15
CA ALA A 114 -15.16 6.04 -13.97
C ALA A 114 -14.84 7.45 -13.46
N PRO A 115 -13.60 7.95 -13.70
CA PRO A 115 -13.20 9.27 -13.26
C PRO A 115 -14.11 10.36 -13.84
N ILE A 116 -14.45 11.36 -13.03
CA ILE A 116 -15.14 12.56 -13.49
C ILE A 116 -14.28 13.37 -14.48
N ASP A 117 -14.93 14.26 -15.24
CA ASP A 117 -14.22 15.25 -16.04
C ASP A 117 -13.29 16.09 -15.16
N GLY A 118 -12.02 16.21 -15.60
CA GLY A 118 -10.96 16.88 -14.84
C GLY A 118 -10.07 15.93 -14.04
N LEU A 119 -10.45 14.67 -13.84
CA LEU A 119 -9.59 13.65 -13.22
C LEU A 119 -8.98 12.74 -14.30
N ARG A 120 -7.86 13.17 -14.89
CA ARG A 120 -7.27 12.50 -16.06
C ARG A 120 -6.23 11.48 -15.60
N LEU A 121 -6.38 10.22 -16.00
CA LEU A 121 -5.33 9.23 -15.81
C LEU A 121 -4.11 9.60 -16.68
N VAL A 122 -2.95 9.77 -16.04
CA VAL A 122 -1.69 10.16 -16.67
C VAL A 122 -0.78 8.97 -16.87
N ALA A 123 -0.70 8.06 -15.89
CA ALA A 123 0.18 6.92 -15.93
C ALA A 123 -0.38 5.74 -15.13
N LEU A 124 -0.06 4.53 -15.58
CA LEU A 124 -0.17 3.29 -14.80
C LEU A 124 1.25 2.77 -14.60
N LEU A 125 1.75 2.89 -13.37
CA LEU A 125 3.12 2.57 -12.99
C LEU A 125 3.19 1.32 -12.14
N HIS A 126 4.38 0.73 -12.03
CA HIS A 126 4.61 -0.49 -11.27
C HIS A 126 5.70 -0.32 -10.22
N GLU A 127 5.49 -0.91 -9.05
CA GLU A 127 6.53 -1.01 -8.01
C GLU A 127 7.71 -1.86 -8.51
N GLU A 128 8.93 -1.51 -8.08
CA GLU A 128 10.11 -2.31 -8.35
C GLU A 128 9.92 -3.72 -7.78
N ARG A 129 9.97 -4.73 -8.65
CA ARG A 129 9.85 -6.14 -8.23
C ARG A 129 11.22 -6.80 -8.29
N PRO A 130 11.78 -7.21 -7.14
CA PRO A 130 12.98 -8.03 -7.13
C PRO A 130 12.72 -9.29 -7.95
N GLN A 131 13.63 -9.61 -8.88
CA GLN A 131 13.62 -10.91 -9.53
C GLN A 131 14.08 -11.95 -8.49
N LEU A 132 13.12 -12.53 -7.77
CA LEU A 132 13.39 -13.58 -6.81
C LEU A 132 13.76 -14.85 -7.57
N SER A 133 15.06 -15.09 -7.73
CA SER A 133 15.56 -16.41 -8.09
C SER A 133 15.44 -17.28 -6.84
N PHE A 134 14.39 -18.09 -6.78
CA PHE A 134 14.25 -19.13 -5.77
C PHE A 134 15.17 -20.29 -6.13
N GLU A 135 16.47 -20.11 -5.98
CA GLU A 135 17.36 -21.25 -5.92
C GLU A 135 16.97 -22.06 -4.69
N LYS A 136 16.62 -23.33 -4.89
CA LYS A 136 16.13 -24.22 -3.84
C LYS A 136 17.18 -24.26 -2.73
N ILE A 137 16.87 -23.64 -1.59
CA ILE A 137 17.72 -23.73 -0.41
C ILE A 137 17.66 -25.18 0.07
N TYR A 138 18.60 -26.00 -0.36
CA TYR A 138 18.88 -27.30 0.25
C TYR A 138 19.57 -27.02 1.59
N SER A 139 18.82 -27.10 2.67
CA SER A 139 19.39 -27.15 4.02
C SER A 139 19.58 -28.60 4.41
N SER A 140 20.83 -29.08 4.39
CA SER A 140 21.21 -30.40 4.94
C SER A 140 21.21 -30.42 6.48
N SER A 141 20.88 -29.32 7.16
CA SER A 141 20.83 -29.25 8.64
C SER A 141 19.63 -29.97 9.28
N SER A 142 18.85 -30.75 8.52
CA SER A 142 17.80 -31.62 9.05
C SER A 142 18.13 -33.11 9.05
N GLU A 143 19.38 -33.49 8.76
CA GLU A 143 19.85 -34.86 9.02
C GLU A 143 20.19 -35.00 10.52
N GLY A 144 19.17 -35.21 11.34
CA GLY A 144 19.35 -35.71 12.69
C GLY A 144 19.91 -37.13 12.64
N ILE A 145 21.07 -37.37 13.25
CA ILE A 145 21.52 -38.73 13.55
C ILE A 145 20.53 -39.32 14.56
N LEU A 146 19.60 -40.15 14.08
CA LEU A 146 18.90 -41.08 14.95
C LEU A 146 19.86 -42.23 15.22
N ALA A 147 20.50 -42.22 16.39
CA ALA A 147 21.16 -43.42 16.90
C ALA A 147 20.08 -44.52 17.04
N PRO A 148 20.27 -45.72 16.44
CA PRO A 148 19.30 -46.79 16.61
C PRO A 148 19.36 -47.31 18.04
N GLY A 149 18.24 -47.19 18.76
CA GLY A 149 17.96 -47.95 19.97
C GLY A 149 18.40 -47.27 21.27
N GLN A 150 17.54 -46.42 21.82
CA GLN A 150 17.26 -46.41 23.26
C GLN A 150 15.74 -46.27 23.41
N GLU A 151 15.10 -47.38 23.76
CA GLU A 151 13.72 -47.47 24.21
C GLU A 151 13.58 -46.57 25.45
N GLN A 152 12.92 -45.42 25.28
CA GLN A 152 12.63 -44.52 26.39
C GLN A 152 11.51 -45.13 27.24
N ASN A 153 11.87 -46.05 28.14
CA ASN A 153 11.07 -46.36 29.31
C ASN A 153 11.22 -45.21 30.32
N GLY A 154 10.57 -44.08 30.00
CA GLY A 154 10.35 -42.98 30.90
C GLY A 154 8.89 -42.96 31.29
N THR A 155 8.58 -43.42 32.51
CA THR A 155 7.27 -43.22 33.15
C THR A 155 6.95 -41.72 33.13
N ALA A 156 6.07 -41.30 32.22
CA ALA A 156 5.56 -39.92 32.22
C ALA A 156 4.74 -39.73 33.50
N ALA A 157 5.23 -38.87 34.41
CA ALA A 157 4.40 -38.36 35.48
C ALA A 157 3.17 -37.65 34.86
N PRO A 158 1.96 -37.78 35.43
CA PRO A 158 0.81 -37.07 34.92
C PRO A 158 1.04 -35.57 35.07
N LEU A 159 0.93 -34.82 33.98
CA LEU A 159 0.92 -33.36 34.01
C LEU A 159 -0.32 -32.89 34.82
N PRO A 160 -0.19 -31.89 35.71
CA PRO A 160 -1.36 -31.29 36.36
C PRO A 160 -2.27 -30.61 35.32
N ASP A 161 -3.57 -30.86 35.45
CA ASP A 161 -4.61 -30.29 34.59
C ASP A 161 -4.80 -28.80 34.87
N LEU A 162 -4.33 -27.93 33.96
CA LEU A 162 -4.44 -26.47 34.08
C LEU A 162 -5.62 -25.89 33.27
N ARG A 163 -6.75 -26.61 33.20
CA ARG A 163 -7.92 -26.19 32.41
C ARG A 163 -8.92 -25.21 33.03
N PRO A 164 -8.94 -24.81 34.32
CA PRO A 164 -9.91 -23.81 34.78
C PRO A 164 -9.44 -22.34 34.66
N LEU A 165 -8.20 -22.05 34.24
CA LEU A 165 -7.64 -20.68 34.26
C LEU A 165 -7.82 -19.89 32.94
N ARG A 166 -8.95 -20.11 32.23
CA ARG A 166 -9.34 -19.37 31.02
C ARG A 166 -10.74 -18.76 31.18
N ARG A 167 -11.04 -18.12 32.31
CA ARG A 167 -12.30 -17.37 32.50
C ARG A 167 -12.20 -16.06 33.29
N TRP A 168 -11.04 -15.67 33.81
CA TRP A 168 -10.90 -14.43 34.59
C TRP A 168 -9.58 -13.72 34.24
N LEU A 169 -9.61 -12.83 33.24
CA LEU A 169 -8.86 -11.57 33.24
C LEU A 169 -9.49 -10.63 32.21
N GLY A 170 -10.72 -10.23 32.50
CA GLY A 170 -11.31 -9.05 31.90
C GLY A 170 -10.75 -7.78 32.57
N LEU A 171 -10.51 -6.77 31.75
CA LEU A 171 -10.51 -5.33 32.05
C LEU A 171 -9.52 -4.78 33.09
N ILE A 172 -8.48 -4.09 32.61
CA ILE A 172 -8.08 -2.78 33.16
C ILE A 172 -7.86 -1.80 32.00
N THR A 173 -8.79 -0.86 31.90
CA THR A 173 -8.71 0.43 31.20
C THR A 173 -7.91 1.45 32.03
N LEU A 174 -7.06 2.25 31.39
CA LEU A 174 -6.76 3.65 31.76
C LEU A 174 -5.90 4.23 30.61
N GLY A 175 -6.18 5.37 29.98
CA GLY A 175 -6.73 6.61 30.51
C GLY A 175 -5.59 7.55 30.90
N GLY A 176 -5.22 8.47 30.00
CA GLY A 176 -4.18 9.51 30.18
C GLY A 176 -2.94 9.23 29.32
N LEU A 177 -2.52 10.08 28.36
CA LEU A 177 -2.24 11.49 28.56
C LEU A 177 -2.26 12.21 27.19
N VAL A 178 -3.28 13.06 26.99
CA VAL A 178 -3.16 14.25 26.15
C VAL A 178 -2.35 15.25 26.97
N LEU A 179 -1.26 15.79 26.38
CA LEU A 179 -0.66 17.12 26.60
C LEU A 179 0.88 17.07 26.48
N ALA A 180 1.43 17.43 25.32
CA ALA A 180 2.68 18.18 25.19
C ALA A 180 2.92 18.57 23.72
N GLY A 181 2.35 19.69 23.31
CA GLY A 181 2.59 20.25 21.97
C GLY A 181 1.97 21.62 21.74
N VAL A 182 1.61 22.35 22.81
CA VAL A 182 1.19 23.75 22.75
C VAL A 182 2.03 24.52 23.77
N VAL A 183 3.32 24.65 23.49
CA VAL A 183 4.19 25.72 24.02
C VAL A 183 5.27 25.93 22.97
N TRP A 184 4.99 26.76 21.97
CA TRP A 184 5.98 27.59 21.29
C TRP A 184 5.23 28.77 20.68
N SER A 185 4.96 29.74 21.54
CA SER A 185 4.57 31.10 21.17
C SER A 185 5.00 31.99 22.33
N LEU A 186 6.26 32.44 22.26
CA LEU A 186 6.90 33.59 22.91
C LEU A 186 8.38 33.28 23.18
N LEU A 187 9.18 33.31 22.11
CA LEU A 187 10.49 33.92 22.15
C LEU A 187 10.73 34.64 20.82
#